data_AF-A0A821RAF0-F1
#
_entry.id   AF-A0A821RAF0-F1
#
_cell.length_a   1.000
_cell.length_b   1.000
_cell.length_c   1.000
_cell.angle_alpha   90.00
_cell.angle_beta   90.00
_cell.angle_gamma   90.00
#
_symmetry.space_group_name_H-M   'P 1'
#
loop_
_entity.id
_entity.type
_entity.pdbx_description
1 polymer ?
#
loop_
_entity_poly.entity_id
_entity_poly.type
_entity_poly.pdbx_seq_one_letter_code
_entity_poly.pdbx_strand_id
1 'polypeptide(L)'
;MVYYEDIIVTQDGNSVLCILCKISLENKNTAIELHINGERHKKNYIKKILILNNILCDCCCLCYVKITDLDHIQTSKHQGQLQEIHNFVEKDGAFIELPSMIVQSWASTEQGTKSHCTICDQFVDFTVKEIQSHIQSPKHMRSKAMALQPFNGIFSVDDNDEDLWCKICQKYFANYIEKIFDHIDDSEHYVKLSKIVRLIEGQDIVIDNYLTNSTEDKATCNRCKTLVSCNIDNLERHIKGKRHKNA
;
A
#
# COMPACT_ATOMS: atom_id res chain seq x y z
N MET A 1 -7.01 15.93 20.69
CA MET A 1 -5.77 15.47 21.34
C MET A 1 -5.16 14.42 20.43
N VAL A 2 -4.05 14.74 19.76
CA VAL A 2 -3.33 13.78 18.91
C VAL A 2 -2.58 12.86 19.87
N TYR A 3 -2.91 11.57 19.84
CA TYR A 3 -2.24 10.58 20.67
C TYR A 3 -0.75 10.56 20.30
N TYR A 4 0.13 10.69 21.30
CA TYR A 4 1.60 10.75 21.11
C TYR A 4 2.20 9.43 20.58
N GLU A 5 1.38 8.38 20.49
CA GLU A 5 1.71 7.01 20.12
C GLU A 5 2.24 6.88 18.68
N ASP A 6 1.85 7.78 17.77
CA ASP A 6 2.31 7.75 16.37
C ASP A 6 3.72 8.34 16.15
N ILE A 7 4.31 8.96 17.18
CA ILE A 7 5.58 9.71 17.06
C ILE A 7 6.64 9.19 18.04
N ILE A 8 6.22 8.57 19.15
CA ILE A 8 7.08 8.02 20.19
C ILE A 8 7.02 6.49 20.11
N VAL A 9 8.14 5.85 19.80
CA VAL A 9 8.23 4.38 19.69
C VAL A 9 9.11 3.83 20.80
N THR A 10 8.61 2.84 21.54
CA THR A 10 9.40 2.14 22.57
C THR A 10 10.56 1.39 21.92
N GLN A 11 11.80 1.70 22.33
CA GLN A 11 13.00 0.98 21.86
C GLN A 11 13.37 -0.16 22.82
N ASP A 12 13.31 0.13 24.12
CA ASP A 12 13.53 -0.81 25.21
C ASP A 12 12.65 -0.43 26.41
N GLY A 13 12.61 -1.25 27.48
CA GLY A 13 11.74 -0.98 28.63
C GLY A 13 11.97 0.38 29.32
N ASN A 14 13.14 1.00 29.13
CA ASN A 14 13.56 2.25 29.80
C ASN A 14 13.69 3.45 28.85
N SER A 15 13.59 3.26 27.52
CA SER A 15 13.80 4.30 26.53
C SER A 15 12.78 4.29 25.39
N VAL A 16 12.45 5.49 24.93
CA VAL A 16 11.54 5.73 23.80
C VAL A 16 12.20 6.64 22.77
N LEU A 17 11.96 6.39 21.48
CA LEU A 17 12.47 7.18 20.37
C LEU A 17 11.41 8.16 19.88
N CYS A 18 11.74 9.45 19.84
CA CYS A 18 10.96 10.38 19.05
C CYS A 18 11.34 10.28 17.56
N ILE A 19 10.44 9.76 16.72
CA ILE A 19 10.65 9.62 15.27
C ILE A 19 10.87 10.98 14.60
N LEU A 20 10.20 12.03 15.09
CA LEU A 20 10.30 13.39 14.54
C LEU A 20 11.64 14.05 14.83
N CYS A 21 12.16 13.88 16.04
CA CYS A 21 13.39 14.53 16.48
C CYS A 21 14.61 13.63 16.35
N LYS A 22 14.43 12.33 16.09
CA LYS A 22 15.45 11.28 16.07
C LYS A 22 16.29 11.27 17.34
N ILE A 23 15.63 11.45 18.49
CA ILE A 23 16.28 11.40 19.80
C ILE A 23 15.64 10.33 20.67
N SER A 24 16.47 9.60 21.41
CA SER A 24 16.03 8.72 22.48
C SER A 24 15.76 9.54 23.74
N LEU A 25 14.67 9.21 24.42
CA LEU A 25 14.18 9.81 25.65
C LEU A 25 14.05 8.73 26.71
N GLU A 26 14.11 9.12 27.98
CA GLU A 26 13.70 8.22 29.05
C GLU A 26 12.22 7.86 28.90
N ASN A 27 11.87 6.60 29.16
CA ASN A 27 10.49 6.12 29.19
C ASN A 27 9.77 6.59 30.47
N LYS A 28 9.62 7.92 30.60
CA LYS A 28 8.91 8.60 31.68
C LYS A 28 8.02 9.67 31.08
N ASN A 29 6.75 9.71 31.51
CA ASN A 29 5.77 10.67 31.02
C ASN A 29 6.27 12.12 31.11
N THR A 30 6.94 12.49 32.20
CA THR A 30 7.50 13.84 32.39
C THR A 30 8.57 14.18 31.35
N ALA A 31 9.47 13.25 31.02
CA ALA A 31 10.51 13.45 30.01
C ALA A 31 9.91 13.57 28.60
N ILE A 32 8.89 12.76 28.31
CA ILE A 32 8.16 12.78 27.04
C ILE A 32 7.39 14.09 26.87
N GLU A 33 6.65 14.53 27.90
CA GLU A 33 5.89 15.79 27.89
C GLU A 33 6.79 17.02 27.73
N LEU A 34 7.91 17.08 28.47
CA LEU A 34 8.89 18.16 28.32
C LEU A 34 9.46 18.22 26.90
N HIS A 35 9.72 17.06 26.30
CA HIS A 35 10.22 16.98 24.93
C HIS A 35 9.20 17.50 23.91
N ILE A 36 7.96 17.01 23.98
CA ILE A 36 6.88 17.34 23.03
C ILE A 36 6.54 18.84 23.07
N ASN A 37 6.55 19.42 24.27
CA ASN A 37 6.28 20.85 24.46
C ASN A 37 7.47 21.74 24.09
N GLY A 38 8.64 21.16 23.81
CA GLY A 38 9.84 21.89 23.41
C GLY A 38 9.72 22.52 22.02
N GLU A 39 10.27 23.72 21.88
CA GLU A 39 10.23 24.52 20.63
C GLU A 39 10.74 23.75 19.41
N ARG A 40 11.78 22.92 19.57
CA ARG A 40 12.31 22.08 18.49
C ARG A 40 11.28 21.05 18.03
N HIS A 41 10.60 20.39 18.96
CA HIS A 41 9.58 19.40 18.62
C HIS A 41 8.40 20.05 17.92
N LYS A 42 7.90 21.18 18.45
CA LYS A 42 6.83 21.98 17.84
C LYS A 42 7.17 22.39 16.40
N LYS A 43 8.38 22.88 16.13
CA LYS A 43 8.82 23.22 14.77
C LYS A 43 8.84 22.00 13.84
N ASN A 44 9.37 20.87 14.30
CA ASN A 44 9.38 19.63 13.52
C ASN A 44 7.96 19.09 13.27
N TYR A 45 7.07 19.24 14.23
CA TYR A 45 5.66 18.87 14.11
C TYR A 45 4.92 19.74 13.09
N ILE A 46 5.12 21.07 13.13
CA ILE A 46 4.58 21.98 12.11
C ILE A 46 5.12 21.60 10.73
N LYS A 47 6.44 21.35 10.60
CA LYS A 47 7.03 20.91 9.34
C LYS A 47 6.41 19.60 8.83
N LYS A 48 6.12 18.63 9.72
CA LYS A 48 5.39 17.41 9.38
C LYS A 48 4.01 17.74 8.81
N ILE A 49 3.24 18.59 9.50
CA ILE A 49 1.90 18.99 9.05
C ILE A 49 1.97 19.62 7.65
N LEU A 50 2.91 20.54 7.41
CA LEU A 50 3.07 21.20 6.12
C LEU A 50 3.37 20.20 5.00
N ILE A 51 4.29 19.26 5.22
CA ILE A 51 4.64 18.20 4.26
C ILE A 51 3.44 17.30 3.93
N LEU A 52 2.73 16.81 4.96
CA LEU A 52 1.53 15.98 4.77
C LEU A 52 0.42 16.69 4.00
N ASN A 53 0.45 18.02 3.99
CA ASN A 53 -0.50 18.87 3.30
C ASN A 53 0.10 19.51 2.04
N ASN A 54 1.23 19.02 1.55
CA ASN A 54 1.87 19.53 0.33
C ASN A 54 2.14 21.04 0.34
N ILE A 55 2.54 21.57 1.49
CA ILE A 55 2.88 22.99 1.66
C ILE A 55 4.40 23.12 1.70
N LEU A 56 4.94 23.90 0.76
CA LEU A 56 6.37 24.19 0.63
C LEU A 56 6.58 25.71 0.54
N CYS A 57 7.51 26.25 1.34
CA CYS A 57 7.88 27.67 1.33
C CYS A 57 6.66 28.62 1.39
N ASP A 58 5.74 28.35 2.31
CA ASP A 58 4.49 29.10 2.50
C ASP A 58 3.55 29.07 1.28
N CYS A 59 3.65 28.05 0.43
CA CYS A 59 2.75 27.83 -0.70
C CYS A 59 2.15 26.43 -0.64
N CYS A 60 0.83 26.33 -0.70
CA CYS A 60 0.15 25.04 -0.87
C CYS A 60 0.20 24.64 -2.34
N CYS A 61 0.92 23.57 -2.65
CA CYS A 61 1.07 23.05 -4.00
C CYS A 61 -0.18 22.31 -4.50
N LEU A 62 -1.07 21.87 -3.60
CA LEU A 62 -2.40 21.36 -3.98
C LEU A 62 -3.28 22.51 -4.47
N CYS A 63 -3.39 23.55 -3.65
CA CYS A 63 -4.32 24.65 -3.89
C CYS A 63 -3.74 25.74 -4.82
N TYR A 64 -2.44 25.74 -5.06
CA TYR A 64 -1.66 26.79 -5.74
C TYR A 64 -1.86 28.18 -5.13
N VAL A 65 -1.84 28.27 -3.80
CA VAL A 65 -2.02 29.53 -3.07
C VAL A 65 -0.95 29.72 -2.01
N LYS A 66 -0.60 30.99 -1.76
CA LYS A 66 0.26 31.37 -0.63
C LYS A 66 -0.50 31.18 0.68
N ILE A 67 0.18 30.63 1.67
CA ILE A 67 -0.34 30.28 2.99
C ILE A 67 0.19 31.28 4.01
N THR A 68 -0.73 31.85 4.78
CA THR A 68 -0.43 32.77 5.87
C THR A 68 -0.61 32.15 7.25
N ASP A 69 -1.39 31.07 7.32
CA ASP A 69 -1.75 30.34 8.52
C ASP A 69 -2.08 28.87 8.20
N LEU A 70 -2.19 28.03 9.22
CA LEU A 70 -2.51 26.61 9.04
C LEU A 70 -4.01 26.35 8.83
N ASP A 71 -4.88 27.35 8.96
CA ASP A 71 -6.33 27.17 8.80
C ASP A 71 -6.69 26.86 7.34
N HIS A 72 -5.83 27.26 6.39
CA HIS A 72 -5.92 26.85 5.00
C HIS A 72 -6.14 25.34 4.82
N ILE A 73 -5.45 24.52 5.62
CA ILE A 73 -5.54 23.05 5.53
C ILE A 73 -6.97 22.59 5.79
N GLN A 74 -7.74 23.30 6.61
CA GLN A 74 -9.13 22.97 6.94
C GLN A 74 -10.14 23.43 5.86
N THR A 75 -9.68 24.13 4.82
CA THR A 75 -10.58 24.60 3.75
C THR A 75 -11.11 23.42 2.94
N SER A 76 -12.37 23.53 2.50
CA SER A 76 -13.02 22.51 1.66
C SER A 76 -12.27 22.24 0.37
N LYS A 77 -11.64 23.27 -0.22
CA LYS A 77 -10.79 23.13 -1.42
C LYS A 77 -9.60 22.20 -1.15
N HIS A 78 -8.85 22.47 -0.09
CA HIS A 78 -7.68 21.68 0.29
C HIS A 78 -8.04 20.23 0.60
N GLN A 79 -9.04 20.05 1.47
CA GLN A 79 -9.53 18.72 1.86
C GLN A 79 -10.10 17.95 0.67
N GLY A 80 -10.79 18.62 -0.24
CA GLY A 80 -11.31 18.01 -1.47
C GLY A 80 -10.20 17.47 -2.36
N GLN A 81 -9.13 18.25 -2.60
CA GLN A 81 -7.99 17.82 -3.41
C GLN A 81 -7.21 16.67 -2.75
N LEU A 82 -7.02 16.73 -1.43
CA LEU A 82 -6.35 15.67 -0.69
C LEU A 82 -7.15 14.36 -0.78
N GLN A 83 -8.47 14.44 -0.56
CA GLN A 83 -9.36 13.29 -0.68
C GLN A 83 -9.39 12.72 -2.10
N GLU A 84 -9.38 13.59 -3.12
CA GLU A 84 -9.33 13.17 -4.52
C GLU A 84 -8.06 12.37 -4.83
N ILE A 85 -6.90 12.81 -4.33
CA ILE A 85 -5.66 12.06 -4.44
C ILE A 85 -5.77 10.71 -3.73
N HIS A 86 -6.27 10.67 -2.48
CA HIS A 86 -6.47 9.41 -1.77
C HIS A 86 -7.35 8.44 -2.56
N ASN A 87 -8.45 8.93 -3.14
CA ASN A 87 -9.35 8.12 -3.95
C ASN A 87 -8.66 7.58 -5.21
N PHE A 88 -7.80 8.37 -5.87
CA PHE A 88 -7.03 7.90 -7.02
C PHE A 88 -6.03 6.81 -6.64
N VAL A 89 -5.27 7.03 -5.57
CA VAL A 89 -4.28 6.06 -5.10
C VAL A 89 -4.95 4.76 -4.66
N GLU A 90 -6.05 4.82 -3.92
CA GLU A 90 -6.79 3.65 -3.47
C GLU A 90 -7.34 2.85 -4.66
N LYS A 91 -8.01 3.51 -5.61
CA LYS A 91 -8.53 2.85 -6.83
C LYS A 91 -7.42 2.28 -7.71
N ASP A 92 -6.23 2.86 -7.65
CA ASP A 92 -5.09 2.36 -8.41
C ASP A 92 -4.48 1.08 -7.80
N GLY A 93 -4.84 0.73 -6.55
CA GLY A 93 -4.28 -0.40 -5.81
C GLY A 93 -3.20 -0.01 -4.79
N ALA A 94 -3.16 1.27 -4.40
CA ALA A 94 -2.22 1.84 -3.44
C ALA A 94 -0.73 1.69 -3.83
N PHE A 95 -0.41 1.62 -5.13
CA PHE A 95 0.97 1.55 -5.62
C PHE A 95 1.75 2.87 -5.49
N ILE A 96 1.05 3.97 -5.22
CA ILE A 96 1.65 5.28 -4.99
C ILE A 96 1.74 5.50 -3.48
N GLU A 97 2.97 5.51 -2.98
CA GLU A 97 3.28 5.94 -1.63
C GLU A 97 3.12 7.45 -1.54
N LEU A 98 2.03 7.86 -0.89
CA LEU A 98 1.81 9.26 -0.55
C LEU A 98 2.86 9.71 0.47
N PRO A 99 3.20 11.02 0.51
CA PRO A 99 4.10 11.57 1.51
C PRO A 99 3.63 11.17 2.91
N SER A 100 4.28 10.16 3.47
CA SER A 100 4.17 9.75 4.85
C SER A 100 5.50 10.07 5.53
N MET A 101 5.52 10.07 6.86
CA MET A 101 6.61 10.60 7.67
C MET A 101 8.01 10.35 7.09
N ILE A 102 8.81 11.42 7.04
CA ILE A 102 10.25 11.43 6.71
C ILE A 102 10.96 10.21 7.32
N VAL A 103 11.10 9.16 6.52
CA VAL A 103 12.15 8.17 6.62
C VAL A 103 12.77 8.04 5.24
N GLN A 104 13.27 9.15 4.70
CA GLN A 104 14.40 9.18 3.76
C GLN A 104 14.99 10.60 3.71
N SER A 105 16.30 10.65 3.49
CA SER A 105 17.30 11.70 3.76
C SER A 105 16.89 13.18 3.65
N TRP A 106 17.32 13.97 4.64
CA TRP A 106 17.26 15.43 4.69
C TRP A 106 18.24 16.15 3.73
N ALA A 107 18.30 15.75 2.45
CA ALA A 107 19.30 16.30 1.52
C ALA A 107 18.74 17.18 0.41
N SER A 108 17.42 17.23 0.17
CA SER A 108 16.88 18.13 -0.85
C SER A 108 15.49 18.64 -0.50
N THR A 109 15.39 19.96 -0.40
CA THR A 109 14.18 20.78 -0.24
C THR A 109 13.11 20.58 -1.32
N GLU A 110 13.33 19.68 -2.29
CA GLU A 110 12.48 19.42 -3.45
C GLU A 110 11.72 18.07 -3.39
N GLN A 111 12.04 17.19 -2.43
CA GLN A 111 11.46 15.83 -2.36
C GLN A 111 10.29 15.69 -1.38
N GLY A 112 10.06 16.68 -0.51
CA GLY A 112 9.00 16.60 0.52
C GLY A 112 7.57 16.64 -0.03
N THR A 113 7.39 16.88 -1.32
CA THR A 113 6.10 17.07 -2.01
C THR A 113 5.90 16.08 -3.14
N LYS A 114 6.71 15.00 -3.20
CA LYS A 114 6.59 13.98 -4.25
C LYS A 114 6.12 12.66 -3.64
N SER A 115 5.25 11.98 -4.38
CA SER A 115 4.82 10.62 -4.09
C SER A 115 5.68 9.64 -4.88
N HIS A 116 6.01 8.48 -4.32
CA HIS A 116 6.76 7.44 -5.02
C HIS A 116 5.79 6.39 -5.57
N CYS A 117 5.82 6.14 -6.88
CA CYS A 117 5.11 5.02 -7.47
C CYS A 117 6.02 3.79 -7.46
N THR A 118 5.68 2.80 -6.64
CA THR A 118 6.47 1.59 -6.37
C THR A 118 6.64 0.68 -7.59
N ILE A 119 5.60 0.60 -8.45
CA ILE A 119 5.64 -0.24 -9.66
C ILE A 119 6.32 0.43 -10.84
N CYS A 120 6.36 1.77 -10.86
CA CYS A 120 7.03 2.55 -11.90
C CYS A 120 8.45 2.98 -11.52
N ASP A 121 8.82 2.78 -10.25
CA ASP A 121 10.00 3.32 -9.58
C ASP A 121 10.27 4.80 -9.91
N GLN A 122 9.25 5.63 -9.73
CA GLN A 122 9.28 7.05 -10.14
C GLN A 122 8.65 7.95 -9.09
N PHE A 123 9.20 9.14 -8.96
CA PHE A 123 8.60 10.22 -8.17
C PHE A 123 7.63 11.03 -9.02
N VAL A 124 6.43 11.22 -8.49
CA VAL A 124 5.33 11.98 -9.09
C VAL A 124 5.02 13.16 -8.17
N ASP A 125 4.81 14.34 -8.72
CA ASP A 125 4.44 15.49 -7.88
C ASP A 125 3.09 15.23 -7.20
N PHE A 126 2.99 15.57 -5.91
CA PHE A 126 1.83 15.28 -5.08
C PHE A 126 0.66 16.23 -5.37
N THR A 127 0.15 16.23 -6.60
CA THR A 127 -1.00 17.02 -7.03
C THR A 127 -2.01 16.14 -7.74
N VAL A 128 -3.28 16.55 -7.72
CA VAL A 128 -4.40 15.86 -8.38
C VAL A 128 -4.06 15.57 -9.85
N LYS A 129 -3.62 16.59 -10.58
CA LYS A 129 -3.32 16.50 -12.02
C LYS A 129 -2.17 15.53 -12.31
N GLU A 130 -1.06 15.65 -11.60
CA GLU A 130 0.14 14.85 -11.89
C GLU A 130 -0.06 13.38 -11.49
N ILE A 131 -0.74 13.11 -10.36
CA ILE A 131 -1.12 11.75 -9.97
C ILE A 131 -2.07 11.14 -10.98
N GLN A 132 -3.14 11.85 -11.36
CA GLN A 132 -4.09 11.36 -12.36
C GLN A 132 -3.42 11.08 -13.71
N SER A 133 -2.58 12.00 -14.18
CA SER A 133 -1.85 11.83 -15.44
C SER A 133 -0.88 10.65 -15.38
N HIS A 134 -0.25 10.41 -14.23
CA HIS A 134 0.66 9.28 -14.03
C HIS A 134 -0.09 7.95 -14.10
N ILE A 135 -1.16 7.78 -13.33
CA ILE A 135 -1.91 6.51 -13.27
C ILE A 135 -2.57 6.15 -14.61
N GLN A 136 -2.93 7.16 -15.41
CA GLN A 136 -3.51 6.97 -16.74
C GLN A 136 -2.46 6.77 -17.83
N SER A 137 -1.17 6.92 -17.52
CA SER A 137 -0.11 6.80 -18.53
C SER A 137 0.03 5.35 -19.01
N PRO A 138 0.33 5.11 -20.31
CA PRO A 138 0.55 3.77 -20.83
C PRO A 138 1.67 3.00 -20.09
N LYS A 139 2.70 3.72 -19.61
CA LYS A 139 3.80 3.14 -18.84
C LYS A 139 3.33 2.62 -17.48
N HIS A 140 2.53 3.40 -16.76
CA HIS A 140 1.96 2.97 -15.49
C HIS A 140 0.99 1.82 -15.67
N MET A 141 0.08 1.92 -16.64
CA MET A 141 -0.89 0.87 -16.93
C MET A 141 -0.22 -0.47 -17.25
N ARG A 142 0.90 -0.46 -18.01
CA ARG A 142 1.71 -1.66 -18.25
C ARG A 142 2.33 -2.19 -16.96
N SER A 143 2.98 -1.32 -16.18
CA SER A 143 3.63 -1.71 -14.92
C SER A 143 2.63 -2.30 -13.93
N LYS A 144 1.42 -1.73 -13.88
CA LYS A 144 0.30 -2.19 -13.06
C LYS A 144 -0.19 -3.56 -13.51
N ALA A 145 -0.40 -3.74 -14.81
CA ALA A 145 -0.81 -5.03 -15.36
C ALA A 145 0.21 -6.13 -15.00
N MET A 146 1.51 -5.86 -15.16
CA MET A 146 2.58 -6.79 -14.77
C MET A 146 2.60 -7.07 -13.27
N ALA A 147 2.42 -6.04 -12.43
CA ALA A 147 2.38 -6.20 -10.98
C ALA A 147 1.19 -7.04 -10.52
N LEU A 148 0.02 -6.93 -11.18
CA LEU A 148 -1.19 -7.64 -10.79
C LEU A 148 -1.25 -9.10 -11.24
N GLN A 149 -0.57 -9.47 -12.34
CA GLN A 149 -0.57 -10.84 -12.86
C GLN A 149 -0.28 -11.91 -11.78
N PRO A 150 0.84 -11.85 -11.03
CA PRO A 150 1.15 -12.86 -10.02
C PRO A 150 0.11 -12.91 -8.90
N PHE A 151 -0.47 -11.79 -8.46
CA PHE A 151 -1.51 -11.79 -7.43
C PHE A 151 -2.86 -12.35 -7.91
N ASN A 152 -3.01 -12.52 -9.21
CA ASN A 152 -4.20 -13.06 -9.84
C ASN A 152 -3.98 -14.46 -10.44
N GLY A 153 -2.81 -15.08 -10.24
CA GLY A 153 -2.48 -16.38 -10.80
C GLY A 153 -2.53 -16.38 -12.33
N ILE A 154 -2.09 -15.28 -12.94
CA ILE A 154 -1.98 -15.10 -14.40
C ILE A 154 -0.50 -15.25 -14.77
N PHE A 155 -0.23 -16.04 -15.81
CA PHE A 155 1.11 -16.39 -16.24
C PHE A 155 1.24 -16.27 -17.76
N SER A 156 2.42 -15.91 -18.24
CA SER A 156 2.80 -16.09 -19.63
C SER A 156 2.82 -17.58 -19.99
N VAL A 157 2.45 -17.89 -21.24
CA VAL A 157 2.53 -19.25 -21.77
C VAL A 157 3.95 -19.50 -22.28
N ASP A 158 4.51 -20.66 -21.92
CA ASP A 158 5.83 -21.07 -22.42
C ASP A 158 5.82 -21.08 -23.96
N ASP A 159 6.87 -20.49 -24.56
CA ASP A 159 7.04 -20.34 -26.01
C ASP A 159 5.94 -19.53 -26.74
N ASN A 160 5.10 -18.77 -26.03
CA ASN A 160 4.10 -17.88 -26.62
C ASN A 160 3.89 -16.58 -25.80
N ASP A 161 4.46 -15.49 -26.29
CA ASP A 161 4.36 -14.16 -25.67
C ASP A 161 3.01 -13.47 -25.92
N GLU A 162 2.18 -13.97 -26.84
CA GLU A 162 0.88 -13.38 -27.20
C GLU A 162 -0.25 -13.80 -26.28
N ASP A 163 -0.09 -14.90 -25.54
CA ASP A 163 -1.13 -15.48 -24.70
C ASP A 163 -0.73 -15.51 -23.21
N LEU A 164 -1.74 -15.32 -22.37
CA LEU A 164 -1.69 -15.50 -20.94
C LEU A 164 -2.60 -16.65 -20.53
N TRP A 165 -2.20 -17.37 -19.50
CA TRP A 165 -2.99 -18.41 -18.85
C TRP A 165 -3.34 -17.99 -17.44
N CYS A 166 -4.62 -18.07 -17.10
CA CYS A 166 -5.09 -17.89 -15.72
C CYS A 166 -5.31 -19.23 -15.05
N LYS A 167 -4.57 -19.50 -13.98
CA LYS A 167 -4.69 -20.71 -13.17
C LYS A 167 -6.00 -20.77 -12.38
N ILE A 168 -6.54 -19.63 -11.97
CA ILE A 168 -7.80 -19.57 -11.21
C ILE A 168 -8.99 -19.94 -12.11
N CYS A 169 -8.98 -19.43 -13.34
CA CYS A 169 -10.05 -19.66 -14.30
C CYS A 169 -9.81 -20.84 -15.24
N GLN A 170 -8.58 -21.36 -15.32
CA GLN A 170 -8.17 -22.42 -16.24
C GLN A 170 -8.46 -22.07 -17.71
N LYS A 171 -8.20 -20.80 -18.09
CA LYS A 171 -8.44 -20.29 -19.45
C LYS A 171 -7.26 -19.49 -19.98
N TYR A 172 -7.12 -19.50 -21.30
CA TYR A 172 -6.17 -18.66 -22.04
C TYR A 172 -6.84 -17.37 -22.51
N PHE A 173 -6.10 -16.28 -22.58
CA PHE A 173 -6.54 -15.01 -23.13
C PHE A 173 -5.35 -14.18 -23.62
N ALA A 174 -5.61 -13.24 -24.52
CA ALA A 174 -4.54 -12.47 -25.14
C ALA A 174 -3.80 -11.55 -24.16
N ASN A 175 -2.49 -11.41 -24.35
CA ASN A 175 -1.57 -10.60 -23.57
C ASN A 175 -1.64 -9.10 -23.94
N TYR A 176 -2.83 -8.52 -23.77
CA TYR A 176 -3.06 -7.08 -23.87
C TYR A 176 -3.41 -6.51 -22.49
N ILE A 177 -2.96 -5.28 -22.21
CA ILE A 177 -3.17 -4.61 -20.92
C ILE A 177 -4.67 -4.57 -20.56
N GLU A 178 -5.50 -4.19 -21.53
CA GLU A 178 -6.95 -4.12 -21.39
C GLU A 178 -7.54 -5.49 -21.06
N LYS A 179 -7.03 -6.56 -21.68
CA LYS A 179 -7.50 -7.94 -21.44
C LYS A 179 -7.14 -8.45 -20.06
N ILE A 180 -5.99 -8.05 -19.51
CA ILE A 180 -5.62 -8.36 -18.13
C ILE A 180 -6.61 -7.71 -17.17
N PHE A 181 -6.90 -6.41 -17.34
CA PHE A 181 -7.85 -5.71 -16.48
C PHE A 181 -9.28 -6.24 -16.62
N ASP A 182 -9.77 -6.40 -17.86
CA ASP A 182 -11.08 -7.01 -18.15
C ASP A 182 -11.21 -8.38 -17.47
N HIS A 183 -10.13 -9.17 -17.46
CA HIS A 183 -10.14 -10.49 -16.86
C HIS A 183 -10.14 -10.45 -15.33
N ILE A 184 -9.36 -9.55 -14.72
CA ILE A 184 -9.30 -9.42 -13.25
C ILE A 184 -10.65 -8.89 -12.71
N ASP A 185 -11.25 -7.94 -13.42
CA ASP A 185 -12.54 -7.35 -13.08
C ASP A 185 -13.74 -8.24 -13.49
N ASP A 186 -13.50 -9.32 -14.23
CA ASP A 186 -14.51 -10.32 -14.60
C ASP A 186 -15.14 -10.92 -13.34
N SER A 187 -16.48 -10.87 -13.29
CA SER A 187 -17.25 -11.36 -12.14
C SER A 187 -16.92 -12.81 -11.78
N GLU A 188 -16.58 -13.65 -12.77
CA GLU A 188 -16.23 -15.06 -12.52
C GLU A 188 -14.86 -15.20 -11.84
N HIS A 189 -13.84 -14.51 -12.35
CA HIS A 189 -12.49 -14.52 -11.78
C HIS A 189 -12.51 -14.00 -10.34
N TYR A 190 -13.10 -12.81 -10.16
CA TYR A 190 -13.24 -12.18 -8.86
C TYR A 190 -13.95 -13.09 -7.86
N VAL A 191 -15.05 -13.74 -8.25
CA VAL A 191 -15.80 -14.65 -7.37
C VAL A 191 -14.97 -15.88 -6.99
N LYS A 192 -14.23 -16.49 -7.92
CA LYS A 192 -13.39 -17.67 -7.63
C LYS A 192 -12.25 -17.33 -6.67
N LEU A 193 -11.48 -16.28 -6.97
CA LEU A 193 -10.38 -15.85 -6.12
C LEU A 193 -10.90 -15.42 -4.73
N SER A 194 -11.98 -14.63 -4.69
CA SER A 194 -12.59 -14.19 -3.42
C SER A 194 -13.06 -15.36 -2.55
N LYS A 195 -13.59 -16.44 -3.15
CA LYS A 195 -13.98 -17.64 -2.39
C LYS A 195 -12.77 -18.33 -1.77
N ILE A 196 -11.67 -18.46 -2.50
CA ILE A 196 -10.42 -19.03 -1.97
C ILE A 196 -9.91 -18.18 -0.81
N VAL A 197 -9.79 -16.86 -1.01
CA VAL A 197 -9.30 -15.92 0.02
C VAL A 197 -10.16 -15.96 1.28
N ARG A 198 -11.50 -15.93 1.14
CA ARG A 198 -12.42 -16.04 2.29
C ARG A 198 -12.34 -17.37 3.03
N LEU A 199 -12.07 -18.47 2.32
CA LEU A 199 -11.92 -19.78 2.95
C LEU A 199 -10.66 -19.83 3.83
N ILE A 200 -9.55 -19.25 3.36
CA ILE A 200 -8.26 -19.31 4.07
C ILE A 200 -8.10 -18.22 5.13
N GLU A 201 -8.96 -17.20 5.13
CA GLU A 201 -8.94 -16.12 6.10
C GLU A 201 -9.03 -16.66 7.54
N GLY A 202 -8.03 -16.31 8.36
CA GLY A 202 -7.92 -16.78 9.74
C GLY A 202 -7.57 -18.27 9.90
N GLN A 203 -7.22 -18.99 8.82
CA GLN A 203 -6.90 -20.42 8.86
C GLN A 203 -5.42 -20.76 8.92
N ASP A 204 -4.53 -19.75 8.90
CA ASP A 204 -3.07 -19.93 8.80
C ASP A 204 -2.68 -20.80 7.57
N ILE A 205 -3.30 -20.47 6.43
CA ILE A 205 -3.04 -21.06 5.12
C ILE A 205 -2.54 -19.96 4.19
N VAL A 206 -1.42 -20.21 3.51
CA VAL A 206 -0.75 -19.29 2.57
C VAL A 206 -0.87 -19.82 1.16
N ILE A 207 -1.24 -18.94 0.22
CA ILE A 207 -1.42 -19.27 -1.21
C ILE A 207 -0.44 -18.53 -2.13
N ASP A 208 0.49 -17.75 -1.59
CA ASP A 208 1.39 -16.90 -2.37
C ASP A 208 2.19 -17.72 -3.39
N ASN A 209 2.73 -18.87 -3.00
CA ASN A 209 3.45 -19.76 -3.93
C ASN A 209 2.53 -20.30 -5.04
N TYR A 210 1.27 -20.63 -4.71
CA TYR A 210 0.28 -21.06 -5.69
C TYR A 210 -0.04 -19.95 -6.71
N LEU A 211 -0.12 -18.69 -6.26
CA LEU A 211 -0.41 -17.55 -7.12
C LEU A 211 0.80 -17.10 -7.95
N THR A 212 2.03 -17.25 -7.44
CA THR A 212 3.25 -16.71 -8.06
C THR A 212 4.05 -17.72 -8.90
N ASN A 213 3.78 -19.02 -8.79
CA ASN A 213 4.51 -20.05 -9.54
C ASN A 213 3.54 -20.81 -10.45
N SER A 214 3.72 -20.76 -11.77
CA SER A 214 2.84 -21.38 -12.76
C SER A 214 2.63 -22.88 -12.54
N THR A 215 3.62 -23.59 -12.00
CA THR A 215 3.61 -25.05 -11.81
C THR A 215 3.06 -25.50 -10.45
N GLU A 216 3.03 -24.62 -9.45
CA GLU A 216 2.56 -24.98 -8.09
C GLU A 216 1.03 -25.04 -8.04
N ASP A 217 0.47 -26.16 -7.59
CA ASP A 217 -0.97 -26.38 -7.47
C ASP A 217 -1.46 -26.40 -6.01
N LYS A 218 -0.56 -26.17 -5.03
CA LYS A 218 -0.85 -26.33 -3.59
C LYS A 218 -0.69 -25.04 -2.79
N ALA A 219 -1.55 -24.92 -1.80
CA ALA A 219 -1.45 -24.00 -0.68
C ALA A 219 -0.66 -24.64 0.45
N THR A 220 0.01 -23.82 1.26
CA THR A 220 0.69 -24.26 2.48
C THR A 220 -0.19 -24.00 3.68
N CYS A 221 -0.61 -25.04 4.40
CA CYS A 221 -1.25 -24.90 5.70
C CYS A 221 -0.17 -24.92 6.79
N ASN A 222 0.12 -23.74 7.35
CA ASN A 222 1.13 -23.57 8.39
C ASN A 222 0.68 -24.15 9.73
N ARG A 223 -0.62 -24.17 10.00
CA ARG A 223 -1.20 -24.82 11.18
C ARG A 223 -0.99 -26.33 11.17
N CYS A 224 -1.29 -26.97 10.05
CA CYS A 224 -1.15 -28.42 9.89
C CYS A 224 0.24 -28.87 9.41
N LYS A 225 1.13 -27.93 9.05
CA LYS A 225 2.45 -28.19 8.43
C LYS A 225 2.36 -29.12 7.21
N THR A 226 1.39 -28.88 6.33
CA THR A 226 1.15 -29.71 5.13
C THR A 226 0.81 -28.87 3.92
N LEU A 227 1.03 -29.43 2.73
CA LEU A 227 0.52 -28.90 1.48
C LEU A 227 -0.90 -29.40 1.21
N VAL A 228 -1.74 -28.54 0.64
CA VAL A 228 -3.15 -28.80 0.32
C VAL A 228 -3.40 -28.30 -1.10
N SER A 229 -3.96 -29.12 -1.99
CA SER A 229 -4.32 -28.67 -3.34
C SER A 229 -5.22 -27.43 -3.28
N CYS A 230 -4.82 -26.38 -3.99
CA CYS A 230 -5.44 -25.06 -3.90
C CYS A 230 -6.64 -24.94 -4.85
N ASN A 231 -7.72 -25.60 -4.47
CA ASN A 231 -9.04 -25.37 -5.04
C ASN A 231 -10.09 -25.35 -3.93
N ILE A 232 -11.26 -24.78 -4.23
CA ILE A 232 -12.32 -24.51 -3.26
C ILE A 232 -12.68 -25.77 -2.47
N ASP A 233 -12.95 -26.88 -3.16
CA ASP A 233 -13.42 -28.12 -2.52
C ASP A 233 -12.36 -28.74 -1.60
N ASN A 234 -11.10 -28.75 -2.02
CA ASN A 234 -10.01 -29.34 -1.24
C ASN A 234 -9.65 -28.48 -0.03
N LEU A 235 -9.62 -27.16 -0.18
CA LEU A 235 -9.40 -26.23 0.92
C LEU A 235 -10.53 -26.33 1.94
N GLU A 236 -11.78 -26.31 1.49
CA GLU A 236 -12.95 -26.42 2.37
C GLU A 236 -12.96 -27.75 3.13
N ARG A 237 -12.64 -28.87 2.45
CA ARG A 237 -12.53 -30.20 3.07
C ARG A 237 -11.39 -30.25 4.09
N HIS A 238 -10.25 -29.66 3.78
CA HIS A 238 -9.11 -29.58 4.71
C HIS A 238 -9.48 -28.81 5.98
N ILE A 239 -10.03 -27.60 5.83
CA ILE A 239 -10.41 -26.71 6.94
C ILE A 239 -11.49 -27.34 7.82
N LYS A 240 -12.50 -27.98 7.22
CA LYS A 240 -13.57 -28.67 7.97
C LYS A 240 -13.09 -29.99 8.61
N GLY A 241 -11.95 -30.51 8.17
CA GLY A 241 -11.37 -31.77 8.61
C GLY A 241 -10.92 -31.74 10.07
N LYS A 242 -10.95 -32.92 10.72
CA LYS A 242 -10.57 -33.07 12.14
C LYS A 242 -9.11 -32.66 12.40
N ARG A 243 -8.20 -32.90 11.46
CA ARG A 243 -6.79 -32.54 11.58
C ARG A 243 -6.60 -31.04 11.73
N HIS A 244 -7.29 -30.23 10.92
CA HIS A 244 -7.19 -28.77 10.99
C HIS A 244 -7.86 -28.20 12.25
N LYS A 245 -9.00 -28.76 12.66
CA LYS A 245 -9.72 -28.33 13.87
C LYS A 245 -8.95 -28.58 15.17
N ASN A 246 -8.12 -29.63 15.20
CA ASN A 246 -7.41 -30.07 16.41
C ASN A 246 -5.92 -29.70 16.41
N ALA A 247 -5.45 -29.00 15.38
CA ALA A 247 -4.06 -28.54 15.26
C ALA A 247 -3.82 -27.21 15.99
#